data_AF-A0A353IPF3-F1
#
_entry.id   AF-A0A353IPF3-F1
#
_cell.length_a   1.000
_cell.length_b   1.000
_cell.length_c   1.000
_cell.angle_alpha   90.00
_cell.angle_beta   90.00
_cell.angle_gamma   90.00
#
_symmetry.space_group_name_H-M   'P 1'
#
loop_
_entity.id
_entity.type
_entity.pdbx_description
1 polymer ?
#
loop_
_entity_poly.entity_id
_entity_poly.type
_entity_poly.pdbx_seq_one_letter_code
_entity_poly.pdbx_strand_id
1 'polypeptide(L)'
;MAATSDERECLVRAMYFESNRSSVDGSMAVGTVVMNRVESQRFPSTICGVVGQHKQFAPGVLTRSMDPKQMKPAVHAADAVLKGARHAKVGPAMHFHAASYKNPYPAKYLTVAGGNAFYLKTGRRWQKEYTGSISTAKATPVKDLTKRASTILVGAQAAGVPCEDSDGTGAISLACETEAAGR
;
A
#
# COMPACT_ATOMS: atom_id res chain seq x y z
N MET A 1 -5.89 -5.54 18.55
CA MET A 1 -4.78 -4.74 18.00
C MET A 1 -4.32 -5.40 16.72
N ALA A 2 -4.68 -4.86 15.55
CA ALA A 2 -4.00 -5.28 14.32
C ALA A 2 -2.56 -4.76 14.44
N ALA A 3 -1.58 -5.65 14.48
CA ALA A 3 -0.19 -5.24 14.30
C ALA A 3 -0.14 -4.37 13.05
N THR A 4 0.52 -3.21 13.12
CA THR A 4 0.76 -2.36 11.96
C THR A 4 1.65 -3.18 11.01
N SER A 5 1.02 -3.93 10.11
CA SER A 5 1.71 -4.78 9.15
C SER A 5 2.50 -3.88 8.21
N ASP A 6 3.75 -4.24 7.98
CA ASP A 6 4.57 -3.58 6.97
C ASP A 6 3.84 -3.64 5.61
N GLU A 7 3.80 -2.53 4.89
CA GLU A 7 3.19 -2.40 3.55
C GLU A 7 3.76 -3.46 2.59
N ARG A 8 5.05 -3.77 2.75
CA ARG A 8 5.71 -4.85 2.03
C ARG A 8 5.13 -6.22 2.38
N GLU A 9 4.87 -6.49 3.67
CA GLU A 9 4.27 -7.75 4.09
C GLU A 9 2.87 -7.92 3.50
N CYS A 10 2.02 -6.88 3.56
CA CYS A 10 0.70 -6.90 2.92
C CYS A 10 0.78 -7.25 1.43
N LEU A 11 1.75 -6.67 0.72
CA LEU A 11 1.96 -6.95 -0.70
C LEU A 11 2.35 -8.42 -0.94
N VAL A 12 3.32 -8.92 -0.19
CA VAL A 12 3.79 -10.31 -0.29
C VAL A 12 2.64 -11.28 -0.02
N ARG A 13 1.82 -11.01 1.00
CA ARG A 13 0.67 -11.83 1.37
C ARG A 13 -0.36 -11.87 0.27
N ALA A 14 -0.70 -10.71 -0.31
CA ALA A 14 -1.59 -10.65 -1.46
C ALA A 14 -1.07 -11.48 -2.64
N MET A 15 0.20 -11.30 -3.01
CA MET A 15 0.81 -12.08 -4.10
C MET A 15 0.80 -13.59 -3.80
N TYR A 16 1.12 -13.99 -2.56
CA TYR A 16 1.19 -15.38 -2.13
C TYR A 16 -0.16 -16.11 -2.15
N PHE A 17 -1.23 -15.43 -1.72
CA PHE A 17 -2.57 -16.05 -1.63
C PHE A 17 -3.38 -15.94 -2.92
N GLU A 18 -3.13 -14.94 -3.75
CA GLU A 18 -3.90 -14.70 -4.98
C GLU A 18 -3.31 -15.34 -6.22
N SER A 19 -2.02 -15.70 -6.22
CA SER A 19 -1.36 -16.27 -7.38
C SER A 19 -0.93 -17.71 -7.14
N ASN A 20 -0.63 -18.44 -8.23
CA ASN A 20 0.10 -19.69 -8.10
C ASN A 20 1.47 -19.42 -7.46
N ARG A 21 1.72 -20.02 -6.29
CA ARG A 21 2.90 -19.78 -5.44
C ARG A 21 4.23 -20.08 -6.13
N SER A 22 4.24 -20.93 -7.15
CA SER A 22 5.46 -21.21 -7.94
C SER A 22 5.67 -20.25 -9.11
N SER A 23 4.70 -19.38 -9.41
CA SER A 23 4.72 -18.48 -10.57
C SER A 23 5.11 -17.06 -10.17
N VAL A 24 6.37 -16.70 -10.43
CA VAL A 24 6.85 -15.30 -10.27
C VAL A 24 6.04 -14.36 -11.15
N ASP A 25 5.71 -14.79 -12.37
CA ASP A 25 4.87 -14.05 -13.32
C ASP A 25 3.48 -13.74 -12.73
N GLY A 26 2.84 -14.74 -12.11
CA GLY A 26 1.57 -14.57 -11.39
C GLY A 26 1.65 -13.60 -10.21
N SER A 27 2.70 -13.71 -9.40
CA SER A 27 2.94 -12.80 -8.28
C SER A 27 3.15 -11.36 -8.76
N MET A 28 3.95 -11.16 -9.81
CA MET A 28 4.16 -9.86 -10.45
C MET A 28 2.86 -9.27 -11.00
N ALA A 29 2.01 -10.11 -11.60
CA ALA A 29 0.72 -9.70 -12.15
C ALA A 29 -0.24 -9.22 -11.05
N VAL A 30 -0.37 -9.96 -9.94
CA VAL A 30 -1.18 -9.55 -8.78
C VAL A 30 -0.63 -8.26 -8.16
N GLY A 31 0.69 -8.15 -7.96
CA GLY A 31 1.29 -6.93 -7.42
C GLY A 31 1.06 -5.70 -8.27
N THR A 32 1.09 -5.88 -9.60
CA THR A 32 0.78 -4.81 -10.55
C THR A 32 -0.64 -4.30 -10.33
N VAL A 33 -1.62 -5.19 -10.15
CA VAL A 33 -3.00 -4.78 -9.83
C VAL A 33 -3.09 -4.05 -8.49
N VAL A 34 -2.41 -4.54 -7.45
CA VAL A 34 -2.41 -3.88 -6.14
C VAL A 34 -1.88 -2.45 -6.27
N MET A 35 -0.76 -2.25 -6.97
CA MET A 35 -0.20 -0.92 -7.18
C MET A 35 -1.09 -0.04 -8.07
N ASN A 36 -1.69 -0.59 -9.13
CA ASN A 36 -2.66 0.15 -9.95
C ASN A 36 -3.85 0.66 -9.10
N ARG A 37 -4.30 -0.13 -8.11
CA ARG A 37 -5.34 0.29 -7.17
C ARG A 37 -4.84 1.39 -6.24
N VAL A 38 -3.65 1.24 -5.64
CA VAL A 38 -3.05 2.27 -4.77
C VAL A 38 -2.90 3.62 -5.50
N GLU A 39 -2.54 3.59 -6.78
CA GLU A 39 -2.38 4.77 -7.63
C GLU A 39 -3.72 5.39 -8.07
N SER A 40 -4.85 4.74 -7.79
CA SER A 40 -6.19 5.18 -8.16
C SER A 40 -6.95 5.79 -6.99
N GLN A 41 -7.63 6.91 -7.25
CA GLN A 41 -8.44 7.63 -6.26
C GLN A 41 -9.65 6.84 -5.74
N ARG A 42 -9.99 5.71 -6.39
CA ARG A 42 -11.14 4.88 -6.03
C ARG A 42 -10.83 3.89 -4.92
N PHE A 43 -9.57 3.56 -4.71
CA PHE A 43 -9.13 2.59 -3.73
C PHE A 43 -8.35 3.31 -2.62
N PRO A 44 -8.12 2.63 -1.48
CA PRO A 44 -7.22 3.14 -0.45
C PRO A 44 -5.84 3.43 -1.04
N SER A 45 -5.22 4.51 -0.57
CA SER A 45 -3.90 4.98 -1.03
C SER A 45 -2.72 4.22 -0.41
N THR A 46 -2.98 3.10 0.27
CA THR A 46 -1.96 2.24 0.90
C THR A 46 -2.17 0.80 0.48
N ILE A 47 -1.09 0.04 0.40
CA ILE A 47 -1.10 -1.37 0.02
C ILE A 47 -1.90 -2.18 1.03
N CYS A 48 -1.63 -2.02 2.33
CA CYS A 48 -2.42 -2.73 3.35
C CYS A 48 -3.90 -2.34 3.30
N GLY A 49 -4.19 -1.07 2.98
CA GLY A 49 -5.56 -0.59 2.78
C GLY A 49 -6.26 -1.31 1.62
N VAL A 50 -5.59 -1.45 0.47
CA VAL A 50 -6.11 -2.19 -0.70
C VAL A 50 -6.29 -3.67 -0.37
N VAL A 51 -5.29 -4.31 0.22
CA VAL A 51 -5.29 -5.75 0.52
C VAL A 51 -6.33 -6.10 1.60
N GLY A 52 -6.54 -5.19 2.55
CA GLY A 52 -7.51 -5.34 3.63
C GLY A 52 -8.98 -5.12 3.23
N GLN A 53 -9.25 -4.72 1.98
CA GLN A 53 -10.64 -4.48 1.56
C GLN A 53 -11.50 -5.75 1.62
N HIS A 54 -12.71 -5.61 2.16
CA HIS A 54 -13.63 -6.71 2.37
C HIS A 54 -13.92 -7.49 1.05
N LYS A 55 -13.69 -8.80 1.08
CA LYS A 55 -13.94 -9.74 -0.04
C LYS A 55 -13.22 -9.39 -1.35
N GLN A 56 -12.14 -8.61 -1.31
CA GLN A 56 -11.35 -8.31 -2.52
C GLN A 56 -10.18 -9.27 -2.73
N PHE A 57 -9.73 -9.90 -1.65
CA PHE A 57 -8.64 -10.87 -1.58
C PHE A 57 -9.11 -12.09 -0.78
N ALA A 58 -8.29 -13.15 -0.78
CA ALA A 58 -8.54 -14.41 -0.14
C ALA A 58 -8.94 -14.22 1.33
N PRO A 59 -9.89 -15.02 1.85
CA PRO A 59 -10.25 -14.98 3.26
C PRO A 59 -9.01 -15.13 4.13
N GLY A 60 -8.83 -14.20 5.08
CA GLY A 60 -7.67 -14.17 5.97
C GLY A 60 -6.34 -13.81 5.30
N VAL A 61 -6.34 -13.09 4.16
CA VAL A 61 -5.10 -12.67 3.47
C VAL A 61 -4.11 -11.97 4.42
N LEU A 62 -4.58 -11.18 5.39
CA LEU A 62 -3.74 -10.48 6.37
C LEU A 62 -3.45 -11.29 7.66
N THR A 63 -4.13 -12.42 7.89
CA THR A 63 -4.02 -13.16 9.17
C THR A 63 -3.52 -14.60 9.03
N ARG A 64 -3.72 -15.27 7.89
CA ARG A 64 -3.32 -16.66 7.67
C ARG A 64 -1.81 -16.81 7.55
N SER A 65 -1.25 -17.90 8.05
CA SER A 65 0.18 -18.18 7.93
C SER A 65 0.59 -18.43 6.48
N MET A 66 1.75 -17.91 6.09
CA MET A 66 2.42 -18.23 4.83
C MET A 66 3.47 -19.32 5.09
N ASP A 67 3.69 -20.21 4.13
CA ASP A 67 4.81 -21.14 4.19
C ASP A 67 6.09 -20.42 3.74
N PRO A 68 7.11 -20.27 4.62
CA PRO A 68 8.35 -19.56 4.30
C PRO A 68 9.13 -20.17 3.12
N LYS A 69 8.93 -21.46 2.82
CA LYS A 69 9.56 -22.11 1.65
C LYS A 69 8.90 -21.69 0.34
N GLN A 70 7.59 -21.48 0.37
CA GLN A 70 6.76 -21.19 -0.82
C GLN A 70 6.56 -19.69 -1.06
N MET A 71 6.91 -18.82 -0.11
CA MET A 71 6.75 -17.37 -0.27
C MET A 71 7.87 -16.72 -1.09
N LYS A 72 8.98 -17.41 -1.40
CA LYS A 72 10.14 -16.82 -2.08
C LYS A 72 9.78 -16.11 -3.40
N PRO A 73 8.95 -16.69 -4.30
CA PRO A 73 8.54 -16.00 -5.53
C PRO A 73 7.75 -14.72 -5.26
N ALA A 74 6.82 -14.76 -4.29
CA ALA A 74 6.03 -13.60 -3.89
C ALA A 74 6.90 -12.49 -3.26
N VAL A 75 7.86 -12.86 -2.42
CA VAL A 75 8.83 -11.92 -1.83
C VAL A 75 9.65 -11.22 -2.91
N HIS A 76 10.24 -11.99 -3.82
CA HIS A 76 11.04 -11.45 -4.90
C HIS A 76 10.22 -10.52 -5.82
N ALA A 77 9.01 -10.93 -6.18
CA ALA A 77 8.10 -10.11 -6.98
C ALA A 77 7.68 -8.83 -6.24
N ALA A 78 7.37 -8.91 -4.94
CA ALA A 78 7.01 -7.74 -4.12
C ALA A 78 8.14 -6.71 -4.10
N ASP A 79 9.38 -7.16 -3.87
CA ASP A 79 10.54 -6.27 -3.88
C ASP A 79 10.74 -5.58 -5.24
N ALA A 80 10.53 -6.30 -6.33
CA ALA A 80 10.59 -5.73 -7.67
C ALA A 80 9.46 -4.70 -7.90
N VAL A 81 8.23 -5.02 -7.50
CA VAL A 81 7.06 -4.14 -7.65
C VAL A 81 7.21 -2.86 -6.83
N LEU A 82 7.71 -2.96 -5.59
CA LEU A 82 8.01 -1.80 -4.74
C LEU A 82 9.11 -0.91 -5.33
N LYS A 83 10.06 -1.50 -6.08
CA LYS A 83 11.07 -0.76 -6.87
C LYS A 83 10.51 -0.13 -8.15
N GLY A 84 9.23 -0.34 -8.47
CA GLY A 84 8.56 0.21 -9.64
C GLY A 84 8.39 -0.75 -10.81
N ALA A 85 8.81 -2.02 -10.67
CA ALA A 85 8.54 -3.00 -11.72
C ALA A 85 7.03 -3.26 -11.85
N ARG A 86 6.56 -3.52 -13.07
CA ARG A 86 5.17 -3.82 -13.38
C ARG A 86 5.12 -4.92 -14.44
N HIS A 87 4.06 -5.72 -14.41
CA HIS A 87 3.85 -6.78 -15.40
C HIS A 87 3.30 -6.18 -16.71
N ALA A 88 4.09 -6.23 -17.77
CA ALA A 88 3.81 -5.52 -19.03
C ALA A 88 2.42 -5.83 -19.63
N LYS A 89 1.99 -7.10 -19.64
CA LYS A 89 0.70 -7.50 -20.23
C LYS A 89 -0.51 -7.25 -19.33
N VAL A 90 -0.31 -7.00 -18.03
CA VAL A 90 -1.41 -6.66 -17.11
C VAL A 90 -1.84 -5.23 -17.36
N GLY A 91 -0.87 -4.34 -17.63
CA GLY A 91 -1.12 -2.95 -17.97
C GLY A 91 -2.05 -2.28 -16.96
N PRO A 92 -3.17 -1.65 -17.40
CA PRO A 92 -4.08 -0.92 -16.54
C PRO A 92 -5.08 -1.79 -15.74
N ALA A 93 -4.95 -3.12 -15.74
CA ALA A 93 -5.92 -3.97 -15.06
C ALA A 93 -6.03 -3.62 -13.56
N MET A 94 -7.26 -3.51 -13.09
CA MET A 94 -7.57 -3.32 -11.67
C MET A 94 -8.28 -4.54 -11.06
N HIS A 95 -8.63 -5.52 -11.88
CA HIS A 95 -9.41 -6.67 -11.47
C HIS A 95 -8.80 -7.95 -12.04
N PHE A 96 -8.96 -9.03 -11.28
CA PHE A 96 -8.62 -10.36 -11.71
C PHE A 96 -9.55 -11.38 -11.05
N HIS A 97 -9.62 -12.57 -11.62
CA HIS A 97 -10.21 -13.76 -11.02
C HIS A 97 -9.47 -15.00 -11.54
N ALA A 98 -9.70 -16.15 -10.91
CA ALA A 98 -9.19 -17.42 -11.43
C ALA A 98 -9.60 -17.61 -12.90
N ALA A 99 -8.67 -18.04 -13.76
CA ALA A 99 -8.90 -18.12 -15.20
C ALA A 99 -10.02 -19.11 -15.59
N SER A 100 -10.32 -20.07 -14.71
CA SER A 100 -11.43 -21.02 -14.87
C SER A 100 -12.80 -20.43 -14.50
N TYR A 101 -12.84 -19.27 -13.85
CA TYR A 101 -14.09 -18.65 -13.40
C TYR A 101 -14.79 -17.90 -14.53
N LYS A 102 -16.10 -18.11 -14.68
CA LYS A 102 -16.95 -17.39 -15.63
C LYS A 102 -17.44 -16.08 -15.01
N ASN A 103 -16.87 -14.95 -15.42
CA ASN A 103 -17.30 -13.64 -14.96
C ASN A 103 -18.72 -13.30 -15.46
N PRO A 104 -19.68 -12.99 -14.57
CA PRO A 104 -21.05 -12.63 -14.96
C PRO A 104 -21.18 -11.19 -15.50
N TYR A 105 -20.13 -10.38 -15.39
CA TYR A 105 -20.15 -8.97 -15.81
C TYR A 105 -19.35 -8.76 -17.10
N PRO A 106 -19.71 -7.76 -17.92
CA PRO A 106 -18.93 -7.42 -19.10
C PRO A 106 -17.54 -6.91 -18.67
N ALA A 107 -16.51 -7.46 -19.30
CA ALA A 107 -15.12 -7.21 -18.99
C ALA A 107 -14.26 -7.24 -20.25
N LYS A 108 -13.22 -6.41 -20.28
CA LYS A 108 -12.17 -6.44 -21.30
C LYS A 108 -10.94 -7.13 -20.69
N TYR A 109 -10.72 -8.38 -21.06
CA TYR A 109 -9.55 -9.15 -20.64
C TYR A 109 -8.29 -8.64 -21.35
N LEU A 110 -7.18 -8.55 -20.60
CA LEU A 110 -5.89 -8.10 -21.09
C LEU A 110 -4.89 -9.25 -21.18
N THR A 111 -4.82 -10.08 -20.13
CA THR A 111 -3.87 -11.20 -20.09
C THR A 111 -4.28 -12.25 -19.07
N VAL A 112 -3.64 -13.43 -19.15
CA VAL A 112 -3.72 -14.50 -18.16
C VAL A 112 -2.32 -14.76 -17.63
N ALA A 113 -2.15 -14.75 -16.31
CA ALA A 113 -0.87 -14.99 -15.65
C ALA A 113 -1.10 -15.68 -14.31
N GLY A 114 -0.23 -16.63 -13.95
CA GLY A 114 -0.30 -17.32 -12.65
C GLY A 114 -1.62 -18.00 -12.31
N GLY A 115 -2.41 -18.41 -13.31
CA GLY A 115 -3.74 -19.02 -13.12
C GLY A 115 -4.90 -18.02 -13.00
N ASN A 116 -4.64 -16.71 -13.14
CA ASN A 116 -5.65 -15.67 -13.10
C ASN A 116 -5.81 -14.95 -14.44
N ALA A 117 -7.03 -14.54 -14.75
CA ALA A 117 -7.34 -13.64 -15.86
C ALA A 117 -7.46 -12.20 -15.34
N PHE A 118 -6.74 -11.27 -15.98
CA PHE A 118 -6.67 -9.86 -15.61
C PHE A 118 -7.47 -9.01 -16.60
N TYR A 119 -8.29 -8.08 -16.09
CA TYR A 119 -9.26 -7.38 -16.92
C TYR A 119 -9.65 -5.99 -16.40
N LEU A 120 -10.26 -5.23 -17.31
CA LEU A 120 -10.97 -3.98 -17.05
C LEU A 120 -12.48 -4.27 -16.99
N LYS A 121 -13.18 -3.71 -16.02
CA LYS A 121 -14.66 -3.76 -16.01
C LYS A 121 -15.19 -2.79 -17.04
N THR A 122 -16.15 -3.21 -17.86
CA THR A 122 -16.73 -2.33 -18.88
C THR A 122 -18.12 -1.86 -18.44
N GLY A 123 -18.48 -0.63 -18.81
CA GLY A 123 -19.78 -0.01 -18.50
C GLY A 123 -19.65 1.43 -17.98
N ARG A 124 -20.74 2.21 -18.10
CA ARG A 124 -20.76 3.65 -17.76
C ARG A 124 -20.25 3.99 -16.36
N ARG A 125 -20.49 3.09 -15.38
CA ARG A 125 -20.00 3.23 -13.99
C ARG A 125 -18.48 3.03 -13.83
N TRP A 126 -17.83 2.38 -14.79
CA TRP A 126 -16.42 1.99 -14.73
C TRP A 126 -15.57 2.71 -15.80
N GLN A 127 -16.19 3.37 -16.78
CA GLN A 127 -15.48 4.09 -17.84
C GLN A 127 -14.57 5.21 -17.32
N LYS A 128 -15.00 5.98 -16.30
CA LYS A 128 -14.20 7.05 -15.70
C LYS A 128 -12.92 6.54 -15.00
N GLU A 129 -12.85 5.26 -14.67
CA GLU A 129 -11.76 4.63 -13.93
C GLU A 129 -10.52 4.37 -14.81
N TYR A 130 -10.72 4.19 -16.12
CA TYR A 130 -9.64 3.84 -17.06
C TYR A 130 -9.18 5.01 -17.93
N THR A 131 -9.99 6.07 -18.04
CA THR A 131 -9.74 7.21 -18.94
C THR A 131 -9.10 8.42 -18.25
N GLY A 132 -9.06 8.46 -16.92
CA GLY A 132 -8.65 9.66 -16.16
C GLY A 132 -7.36 9.57 -15.33
N SER A 133 -6.82 8.38 -15.05
CA SER A 133 -5.71 8.25 -14.07
C SER A 133 -4.59 7.30 -14.47
N ILE A 134 -4.76 6.48 -15.50
CA ILE A 134 -3.66 5.70 -16.07
C ILE A 134 -3.20 6.44 -17.32
N SER A 135 -2.68 7.65 -17.12
CA SER A 135 -1.55 8.01 -17.98
C SER A 135 -0.56 6.86 -17.85
N THR A 136 0.01 6.47 -18.96
CA THR A 136 1.26 5.72 -19.07
C THR A 136 2.38 6.48 -18.35
N ALA A 137 2.20 6.76 -17.07
CA ALA A 137 3.18 7.32 -16.16
C ALA A 137 4.14 6.18 -15.90
N LYS A 138 5.17 6.13 -16.77
CA LYS A 138 6.49 5.60 -16.52
C LYS A 138 6.73 5.50 -15.01
N ALA A 139 6.82 4.27 -14.49
CA ALA A 139 6.98 3.95 -13.08
C ALA A 139 7.85 4.99 -12.37
N THR A 140 7.23 5.88 -11.60
CA THR A 140 7.98 6.83 -10.78
C THR A 140 8.41 6.12 -9.50
N PRO A 141 9.67 6.24 -9.07
CA PRO A 141 10.15 5.59 -7.86
C PRO A 141 9.36 6.08 -6.64
N VAL A 142 9.08 5.17 -5.70
CA VAL A 142 8.37 5.37 -4.43
C VAL A 142 9.00 6.38 -3.45
N LYS A 143 9.96 7.20 -3.89
CA LYS A 143 10.64 8.20 -3.06
C LYS A 143 9.76 9.41 -2.69
N ASP A 144 8.58 9.56 -3.26
CA ASP A 144 7.76 10.79 -3.12
C ASP A 144 6.62 10.69 -2.07
N LEU A 145 6.55 9.59 -1.31
CA LEU A 145 5.56 9.47 -0.22
C LEU A 145 5.91 10.33 1.01
N THR A 146 7.18 10.62 1.25
CA THR A 146 7.64 11.50 2.35
C THR A 146 7.35 12.97 2.11
N LYS A 147 7.13 13.41 0.87
CA LYS A 147 6.92 14.82 0.54
C LYS A 147 5.49 15.31 0.81
N ARG A 148 4.51 14.40 0.82
CA ARG A 148 3.11 14.72 1.19
C ARG A 148 2.87 14.87 2.69
N ALA A 149 3.78 14.40 3.54
CA ALA A 149 3.68 14.55 5.00
C ALA A 149 4.18 15.92 5.51
N SER A 150 5.01 16.64 4.73
CA SER A 150 5.61 17.91 5.18
C SER A 150 4.73 19.16 5.00
N THR A 151 3.61 19.08 4.27
CA THR A 151 2.76 20.26 4.04
C THR A 151 1.78 20.55 5.19
N ILE A 152 1.68 19.67 6.21
CA ILE A 152 0.72 19.84 7.32
C ILE A 152 1.33 20.56 8.53
N LEU A 153 2.65 20.80 8.58
CA LEU A 153 3.34 21.30 9.79
C LEU A 153 3.82 22.76 9.74
N VAL A 154 3.40 23.57 8.76
CA VAL A 154 3.68 25.02 8.77
C VAL A 154 2.44 25.76 9.26
N GLY A 155 2.34 25.96 10.58
CA GLY A 155 1.25 26.76 11.14
C GLY A 155 1.07 26.70 12.64
N ALA A 156 2.12 26.83 13.44
CA ALA A 156 1.99 27.20 14.86
C ALA A 156 3.27 27.90 15.34
N GLN A 157 3.40 29.18 15.02
CA GLN A 157 4.26 30.08 15.78
C GLN A 157 3.47 30.51 17.01
N ALA A 158 3.95 30.15 18.20
CA ALA A 158 3.60 30.83 19.43
C ALA A 158 4.91 31.28 20.08
N ALA A 159 4.98 32.58 20.29
CA ALA A 159 6.12 33.32 20.78
C ALA A 159 6.62 32.80 22.13
N GLY A 160 7.94 32.88 22.33
CA GLY A 160 8.54 32.74 23.65
C GLY A 160 8.01 33.82 24.58
N VAL A 161 7.61 33.41 25.78
CA VAL A 161 7.31 34.32 26.89
C VAL A 161 8.57 34.37 27.75
N PRO A 162 9.14 35.56 28.02
CA PRO A 162 10.30 35.69 28.90
C PRO A 162 9.93 35.38 30.35
N CYS A 163 10.88 34.86 31.12
CA CYS A 163 10.78 34.78 32.56
C CYS A 163 10.85 36.20 33.14
N GLU A 164 9.80 36.63 33.82
CA GLU A 164 9.75 37.87 34.58
C GLU A 164 9.71 37.50 36.07
N ASP A 165 10.72 37.97 36.82
CA ASP A 165 10.80 37.88 38.28
C ASP A 165 9.88 38.92 38.92
N SER A 166 9.04 38.52 39.87
CA SER A 166 8.43 39.44 40.85
C SER A 166 7.97 38.70 42.10
N ASP A 167 8.38 39.26 43.22
CA ASP A 167 8.25 38.84 44.61
C ASP A 167 6.83 38.49 45.07
N GLY A 168 6.75 37.56 46.03
CA GLY A 168 5.69 37.59 47.04
C GLY A 168 5.05 36.24 47.40
N THR A 169 5.61 35.62 48.43
CA THR A 169 4.88 34.81 49.43
C THR A 169 4.44 33.39 49.03
N GLY A 170 5.33 32.44 49.34
CA GLY A 170 4.98 31.25 50.12
C GLY A 170 4.16 30.14 49.44
N ALA A 171 4.85 29.21 48.77
CA ALA A 171 4.61 27.77 48.93
C ALA A 171 5.72 26.95 48.25
N ILE A 172 6.45 26.22 49.11
CA ILE A 172 7.28 25.04 48.89
C ILE A 172 6.81 24.07 47.77
N SER A 173 7.69 23.79 46.79
CA SER A 173 8.37 22.50 46.63
C SER A 173 9.00 22.33 45.24
N LEU A 174 10.30 22.02 45.25
CA LEU A 174 11.06 21.02 44.48
C LEU A 174 10.55 20.62 43.07
N ALA A 175 11.36 20.43 42.04
CA ALA A 175 12.78 20.64 41.76
C ALA A 175 12.91 20.32 40.25
N CYS A 176 13.70 21.10 39.53
CA CYS A 176 14.19 20.75 38.20
C CYS A 176 15.47 19.95 38.41
N GLU A 177 15.42 18.62 38.27
CA GLU A 177 16.63 17.81 38.17
C GLU A 177 17.05 17.71 36.71
N THR A 178 18.23 18.26 36.41
CA THR A 178 18.96 18.09 35.16
C THR A 178 20.05 17.06 35.40
N GLU A 179 20.00 15.94 34.70
CA GLU A 179 21.10 14.97 34.63
C GLU A 179 22.25 15.57 33.82
N ALA A 180 23.41 15.70 34.46
CA ALA A 180 24.69 15.91 33.81
C ALA A 180 25.62 14.76 34.22
N ALA A 181 26.20 14.05 33.24
CA ALA A 181 27.60 13.61 33.31
C ALA A 181 28.04 12.96 32.00
N GLY A 182 28.95 13.65 31.32
CA GLY A 182 29.89 13.07 30.36
C GLY A 182 31.25 13.74 30.55
N ARG A 183 32.12 13.12 31.35
CA ARG A 183 33.59 13.20 31.30
C ARG A 183 34.20 12.07 32.12
#